data_AF-A0A365P6Z2-F1
#
_entry.id   AF-A0A365P6Z2-F1
#
_cell.length_a   1.000
_cell.length_b   1.000
_cell.length_c   1.000
_cell.angle_alpha   90.00
_cell.angle_beta   90.00
_cell.angle_gamma   90.00
#
_symmetry.space_group_name_H-M   'P 1'
#
loop_
_entity.id
_entity.type
_entity.pdbx_description
1 polymer ?
#
loop_
_entity_poly.entity_id
_entity_poly.type
_entity_poly.pdbx_seq_one_letter_code
_entity_poly.pdbx_strand_id
1 'polypeptide(L)'
;MPLTPADVHNVAFSKPPIGKRGYNEDEVDQFLDLVETELAELVSDNEDLRQRVEELTKDLEKARKAADESGKSSGAATGGSGTAQQPAAPAPAPTPAPAP
;
A
#
# COMPACT_ATOMS: atom_id res chain seq x y z
N MET A 1 -17.97 -2.61 -0.05
CA MET A 1 -18.16 -1.46 -0.93
C MET A 1 -17.26 -0.36 -0.36
N PRO A 2 -16.19 0.05 -1.06
CA PRO A 2 -15.37 1.16 -0.60
C PRO A 2 -16.18 2.45 -0.61
N LEU A 3 -16.00 3.30 0.38
CA LEU A 3 -16.58 4.65 0.41
C LEU A 3 -15.98 5.44 -0.76
N THR A 4 -16.79 6.10 -1.58
CA THR A 4 -16.31 7.03 -2.60
C THR A 4 -16.32 8.46 -2.07
N PRO A 5 -15.50 9.38 -2.62
CA PRO A 5 -15.59 10.81 -2.28
C PRO A 5 -17.02 11.36 -2.48
N ALA A 6 -17.69 10.92 -3.54
CA ALA A 6 -19.09 11.28 -3.80
C ALA A 6 -20.06 10.76 -2.71
N ASP A 7 -19.79 9.60 -2.11
CA ASP A 7 -20.61 9.09 -1.00
C ASP A 7 -20.43 9.93 0.27
N VAL A 8 -19.24 10.49 0.48
CA VAL A 8 -18.96 11.42 1.60
C VAL A 8 -19.73 12.72 1.39
N HIS A 9 -19.67 13.28 0.18
CA HIS A 9 -20.37 14.52 -0.17
C HIS A 9 -21.90 14.40 -0.06
N ASN A 10 -22.46 13.26 -0.45
CA ASN A 10 -23.91 13.04 -0.47
C ASN A 10 -24.48 12.56 0.87
N VAL A 11 -23.66 12.41 1.92
CA VAL A 11 -24.13 11.88 3.19
C VAL A 11 -25.03 12.90 3.90
N ALA A 12 -26.18 12.46 4.39
CA ALA A 12 -27.10 13.31 5.15
C ALA A 12 -27.21 12.80 6.59
N PHE A 13 -26.75 13.61 7.55
CA PHE A 13 -26.91 13.30 8.97
C PHE A 13 -28.29 13.70 9.49
N SER A 14 -28.89 12.86 10.33
CA SER A 14 -30.18 13.16 10.98
C SER A 14 -29.99 14.13 12.14
N LYS A 15 -30.93 15.07 12.30
CA LYS A 15 -30.92 16.02 13.41
C LYS A 15 -30.97 15.28 14.77
N PRO A 16 -30.25 15.78 15.79
CA PRO A 16 -30.28 15.20 17.12
C PRO A 16 -31.71 15.15 17.68
N PRO A 17 -32.09 14.11 18.43
CA PRO A 17 -33.37 14.08 19.14
C PRO A 17 -33.52 15.32 20.04
N ILE A 18 -34.76 15.83 20.17
CA ILE A 18 -35.06 16.99 21.04
C ILE A 18 -34.41 16.80 22.42
N GLY A 19 -33.65 17.81 22.85
CA GLY A 19 -32.98 17.84 24.16
C GLY A 19 -31.60 17.19 24.22
N LYS A 20 -31.09 16.63 23.12
CA LYS A 20 -29.70 16.14 23.02
C LYS A 20 -28.84 17.10 22.22
N ARG A 21 -27.57 17.24 22.61
CA ARG A 21 -26.58 18.00 21.83
C ARG A 21 -26.09 17.14 20.67
N GLY A 22 -26.05 17.72 19.48
CA GLY A 22 -25.38 17.15 18.30
C GLY A 22 -24.03 17.80 18.06
N TYR A 23 -23.36 17.34 17.00
CA TYR A 23 -22.25 18.08 16.42
C TYR A 23 -22.72 19.38 15.79
N ASN A 24 -21.81 20.33 15.65
CA ASN A 24 -22.04 21.56 14.91
C ASN A 24 -22.03 21.22 13.41
N GLU A 25 -23.10 21.57 12.69
CA GLU A 25 -23.24 21.30 11.26
C GLU A 25 -22.06 21.90 10.48
N ASP A 26 -21.65 23.14 10.79
CA ASP A 26 -20.53 23.81 10.11
C ASP A 26 -19.18 23.10 10.33
N GLU A 27 -18.95 22.55 11.52
CA GLU A 27 -17.71 21.80 11.83
C GLU A 27 -17.70 20.43 11.15
N VAL A 28 -18.87 19.79 11.07
CA VAL A 28 -19.03 18.51 10.36
C VAL A 28 -18.79 18.73 8.87
N ASP A 29 -19.41 19.74 8.28
CA ASP A 29 -19.28 20.04 6.85
C ASP A 29 -17.82 20.34 6.48
N GLN A 30 -17.13 21.20 7.25
CA GLN A 30 -15.71 21.47 7.02
C GLN A 30 -14.84 20.19 7.14
N PHE A 31 -15.15 19.32 8.10
CA PHE A 31 -14.44 18.06 8.25
C PHE A 31 -14.71 17.11 7.07
N LEU A 32 -15.94 17.06 6.56
CA LEU A 32 -16.28 16.27 5.38
C LEU A 32 -15.56 16.77 4.13
N ASP A 33 -15.39 18.08 3.94
CA ASP A 33 -14.63 18.65 2.81
C ASP A 33 -13.16 18.17 2.83
N LEU A 34 -12.54 18.15 4.02
CA LEU A 34 -11.18 17.65 4.22
C LEU A 34 -11.09 16.15 3.91
N VAL A 35 -12.05 15.36 4.40
CA VAL A 35 -12.11 13.92 4.16
C VAL A 35 -12.36 13.61 2.69
N GLU A 36 -13.24 14.36 2.02
CA GLU A 36 -13.53 14.20 0.60
C GLU A 36 -12.28 14.43 -0.25
N THR A 37 -11.56 15.53 0.03
CA THR A 37 -10.31 15.88 -0.67
C THR A 37 -9.26 14.78 -0.50
N GLU A 38 -8.98 14.39 0.73
CA GLU A 38 -7.97 13.36 1.03
C GLU A 38 -8.36 12.00 0.44
N LEU A 39 -9.63 11.64 0.51
CA LEU A 39 -10.12 10.37 -0.05
C LEU A 39 -10.00 10.36 -1.58
N ALA A 40 -10.26 11.49 -2.25
CA ALA A 40 -10.09 11.59 -3.69
C ALA A 40 -8.62 11.43 -4.10
N GLU A 41 -7.70 12.10 -3.38
CA GLU A 41 -6.25 11.96 -3.59
C GLU A 41 -5.79 10.51 -3.37
N LEU A 42 -6.18 9.89 -2.25
CA LEU A 42 -5.84 8.50 -1.93
C LEU A 42 -6.35 7.51 -2.97
N VAL A 43 -7.55 7.72 -3.52
CA VAL A 43 -8.12 6.86 -4.56
C VAL A 43 -7.32 6.98 -5.85
N SER A 44 -7.01 8.21 -6.29
CA SER A 44 -6.19 8.45 -7.48
C SER A 44 -4.80 7.82 -7.34
N ASP A 45 -4.14 8.06 -6.21
CA ASP A 45 -2.83 7.48 -5.93
C ASP A 45 -2.88 5.95 -5.92
N ASN A 46 -3.95 5.35 -5.39
CA ASN A 46 -4.10 3.90 -5.39
C ASN A 46 -4.26 3.34 -6.81
N GLU A 47 -4.99 4.04 -7.67
CA GLU A 47 -5.16 3.66 -9.07
C GLU A 47 -3.82 3.75 -9.82
N ASP A 48 -3.07 4.83 -9.66
CA ASP A 48 -1.75 5.01 -10.26
C ASP A 48 -0.75 3.95 -9.78
N LEU A 49 -0.72 3.66 -8.48
CA LEU A 49 0.13 2.62 -7.92
C LEU A 49 -0.23 1.23 -8.47
N ARG A 50 -1.53 0.93 -8.61
CA ARG A 50 -1.98 -0.35 -9.20
C ARG A 50 -1.56 -0.48 -10.66
N GLN A 51 -1.68 0.59 -11.45
CA GLN A 51 -1.22 0.61 -12.83
C GLN A 51 0.29 0.35 -12.91
N ARG A 52 1.07 1.00 -12.04
CA ARG A 52 2.52 0.81 -11.98
C ARG A 52 2.92 -0.61 -11.58
N VAL A 53 2.19 -1.22 -10.64
CA VAL A 53 2.39 -2.63 -10.26
C VAL A 53 2.09 -3.56 -11.44
N GLU A 54 1.02 -3.30 -12.20
CA GLU A 54 0.68 -4.10 -13.38
C GLU A 54 1.75 -4.00 -14.48
N GLU A 55 2.23 -2.78 -14.78
CA GLU A 55 3.31 -2.55 -15.74
C GLU A 55 4.60 -3.28 -15.35
N LEU A 56 5.05 -3.11 -14.11
CA LEU A 56 6.24 -3.78 -13.59
C LEU A 56 6.09 -5.31 -13.64
N THR A 57 4.92 -5.83 -13.31
CA THR A 57 4.65 -7.27 -13.39
C THR A 57 4.77 -7.76 -14.83
N LYS A 58 4.22 -7.03 -15.82
CA LYS A 58 4.35 -7.37 -17.25
C LYS A 58 5.81 -7.34 -17.71
N ASP A 59 6.59 -6.37 -17.28
CA ASP A 59 8.00 -6.26 -17.67
C ASP A 59 8.85 -7.36 -17.04
N LEU A 60 8.58 -7.73 -15.78
CA LEU A 60 9.20 -8.89 -15.14
C LEU A 60 8.85 -10.19 -15.87
N GLU A 61 7.60 -10.36 -16.33
CA GLU A 61 7.21 -11.52 -17.13
C GLU A 61 7.93 -11.57 -18.49
N LYS A 62 8.06 -10.43 -19.18
CA LYS A 62 8.83 -10.36 -20.43
C LYS A 62 10.31 -10.70 -20.20
N ALA A 63 10.92 -10.13 -19.17
CA ALA A 63 12.30 -10.40 -18.81
C ALA A 63 12.52 -11.88 -18.46
N ARG A 64 11.59 -12.49 -17.71
CA ARG A 64 11.61 -13.92 -17.40
C ARG A 64 11.49 -14.78 -18.66
N LYS A 65 10.59 -14.45 -19.59
CA LYS A 65 10.46 -15.15 -20.87
C LYS A 65 11.73 -15.03 -21.73
N ALA A 66 12.33 -13.85 -21.78
CA ALA A 66 13.61 -13.63 -22.47
C ALA A 66 14.75 -14.46 -21.85
N ALA A 67 14.78 -14.59 -20.51
CA ALA A 67 15.74 -15.43 -19.82
C ALA A 67 15.53 -16.94 -20.07
N ASP A 68 14.27 -17.39 -20.17
CA ASP A 68 13.93 -18.79 -20.49
C ASP A 68 14.31 -19.15 -21.93
N GLU A 69 14.07 -18.26 -22.89
CA GLU A 69 14.52 -18.45 -24.29
C GLU A 69 16.04 -18.41 -24.43
N SER A 70 16.73 -17.56 -23.65
CA SER A 70 18.20 -17.55 -23.55
C SER A 70 18.74 -18.82 -22.88
N GLY A 71 18.03 -19.39 -21.90
CA GLY A 71 18.41 -20.62 -21.20
C GLY A 71 18.26 -21.88 -22.05
N LYS A 72 17.31 -21.88 -23.00
CA LYS A 72 17.06 -23.02 -23.92
C LYS A 72 18.17 -23.21 -24.97
N SER A 73 19.03 -22.20 -25.16
CA SER A 73 20.26 -22.28 -25.97
C SER A 73 21.49 -22.75 -25.18
N SER A 74 21.41 -22.86 -23.85
CA SER A 74 22.55 -23.18 -22.97
C SER A 74 22.19 -24.27 -21.96
N GLY A 75 21.50 -25.32 -22.42
CA GLY A 75 21.09 -26.48 -21.63
C GLY A 75 21.92 -27.72 -21.89
N ALA A 76 23.25 -27.63 -21.90
CA ALA A 76 24.14 -28.79 -21.88
C ALA A 76 25.51 -28.45 -21.25
N ALA A 77 25.54 -27.95 -20.02
CA ALA A 77 26.72 -28.07 -19.17
C ALA A 77 26.41 -27.80 -17.69
N THR A 78 26.83 -28.78 -16.87
CA THR A 78 27.37 -28.63 -15.51
C THR A 78 26.43 -28.26 -14.38
N GLY A 79 26.07 -29.31 -13.64
CA GLY A 79 25.65 -29.22 -12.24
C GLY A 79 26.75 -28.68 -11.33
N GLY A 80 26.32 -28.21 -10.17
CA GLY A 80 27.18 -27.72 -9.12
C GLY A 80 26.35 -27.39 -7.90
N SER A 81 26.13 -28.41 -7.08
CA SER A 81 25.60 -28.28 -5.72
C SER A 81 26.43 -27.26 -4.94
N GLY A 82 25.81 -26.13 -4.56
CA GLY A 82 26.41 -25.11 -3.73
C GLY A 82 25.53 -24.85 -2.51
N THR A 83 25.64 -25.70 -1.49
CA THR A 83 25.20 -25.39 -0.13
C THR A 83 26.04 -24.23 0.40
N ALA A 84 25.56 -23.00 0.25
CA ALA A 84 26.12 -21.83 0.91
C ALA A 84 25.26 -21.47 2.12
N GLN A 85 25.86 -21.72 3.29
CA GLN A 85 25.40 -21.38 4.62
C GLN A 85 24.77 -19.99 4.72
N GLN A 86 23.58 -19.96 5.33
CA GLN A 86 22.97 -18.78 5.91
C GLN A 86 23.87 -18.27 7.05
N PRO A 87 24.40 -17.04 6.99
CA PRO A 87 25.11 -16.48 8.12
C PRO A 87 24.10 -16.24 9.25
N ALA A 88 24.39 -16.84 10.40
CA ALA A 88 23.62 -16.70 11.63
C ALA A 88 23.44 -15.22 11.98
N ALA A 89 22.19 -14.83 12.22
CA ALA A 89 21.85 -13.54 12.79
C ALA A 89 22.47 -13.41 14.20
N PRO A 90 23.22 -12.35 14.52
CA PRO A 90 23.51 -12.03 15.91
C PRO A 90 22.24 -11.45 16.54
N ALA A 91 21.75 -12.13 17.58
CA ALA A 91 20.69 -11.67 18.47
C ALA A 91 21.10 -10.36 19.20
N PRO A 92 20.14 -9.57 19.72
CA PRO A 92 20.33 -8.16 20.08
C PRO A 92 21.09 -8.00 21.40
N ALA A 93 22.04 -7.07 21.45
CA ALA A 93 22.72 -6.65 22.69
C ALA A 93 22.09 -5.34 23.23
N PRO A 94 22.03 -5.16 24.56
CA PRO A 94 21.10 -4.28 25.26
C PRO A 94 21.48 -2.79 25.21
N THR A 95 20.44 -1.93 25.25
CA THR A 95 20.54 -0.48 25.47
C THR A 95 21.18 -0.13 26.81
N PRO A 96 22.13 0.81 26.86
CA PRO A 96 22.45 1.55 28.08
C PRO A 96 21.77 2.93 28.07
N ALA A 97 20.87 3.15 29.01
CA ALA A 97 20.59 4.46 29.61
C ALA A 97 21.33 4.51 30.98
N PRO A 98 21.50 5.64 31.70
CA PRO A 98 21.49 7.07 31.36
C PRO A 98 22.74 7.81 31.94
N ALA A 99 22.73 9.17 31.93
CA ALA A 99 23.37 10.14 32.86
C ALA A 99 24.42 11.10 32.23
N PRO A 100 24.67 12.29 32.84
CA PRO A 100 23.99 12.94 33.97
C PRO A 100 23.00 14.05 33.59
#